data_AF-A0A2T3ZKK0-F1
#
_entry.id   AF-A0A2T3ZKK0-F1
#
_cell.length_a   1.000
_cell.length_b   1.000
_cell.length_c   1.000
_cell.angle_alpha   90.00
_cell.angle_beta   90.00
_cell.angle_gamma   90.00
#
_symmetry.space_group_name_H-M   'P 1'
#
loop_
_entity.id
_entity.type
_entity.pdbx_description
1 polymer ?
#
loop_
_entity_poly.entity_id
_entity_poly.type
_entity_poly.pdbx_seq_one_letter_code
_entity_poly.pdbx_strand_id
1 'polypeptide(L)'
;MKTASQHLRPLALKQLTITTQAHLPSQIPNIRLFASSTARSPQPPSRQTQSKPTPRTNFTQNKKPILRDTIRRFIPEEAKKFVRPDGTLCTTPETASVFLQHNIEPDNGAARRFTAGPAIQNACKAYHAVTAFSPRHIIHPHDLRFFDPRGHPLAAARREKYLRKSREEPLWIMVTSAGAASTVVRVQTQRRLKSAIYRCLEDLGLPNGIGEHKEIRGTVWVTLYDPVKASKLPPEPFAEAIARALKSRCAQPLR
;
A
#
# COMPACT_ATOMS: atom_id res chain seq x y z
N MET A 1 -56.80 19.51 -33.66
CA MET A 1 -57.19 20.64 -32.80
C MET A 1 -56.29 20.66 -31.56
N LYS A 2 -55.64 21.82 -31.30
CA LYS A 2 -54.94 22.29 -30.08
C LYS A 2 -53.81 21.39 -29.50
N THR A 3 -52.53 21.55 -29.87
CA THR A 3 -51.49 22.50 -29.36
C THR A 3 -51.40 22.69 -27.84
N ALA A 4 -50.28 22.27 -27.25
CA ALA A 4 -49.62 22.97 -26.13
C ALA A 4 -48.14 22.57 -26.06
N SER A 5 -47.28 23.41 -26.63
CA SER A 5 -45.84 23.46 -26.37
C SER A 5 -45.58 24.00 -24.97
N GLN A 6 -44.65 23.39 -24.24
CA GLN A 6 -43.93 24.09 -23.17
C GLN A 6 -42.42 23.86 -23.30
N HIS A 7 -41.76 24.94 -23.71
CA HIS A 7 -40.34 25.18 -23.64
C HIS A 7 -39.88 25.29 -22.18
N LEU A 8 -38.85 24.55 -21.79
CA LEU A 8 -37.96 24.97 -20.71
C LEU A 8 -36.51 24.92 -21.20
N ARG A 9 -35.85 26.07 -21.05
CA ARG A 9 -34.50 26.40 -21.53
C ARG A 9 -33.42 25.74 -20.65
N PRO A 10 -32.20 25.54 -21.19
CA PRO A 10 -31.08 24.95 -20.47
C PRO A 10 -30.38 25.99 -19.56
N LEU A 11 -29.99 25.56 -18.36
CA LEU A 11 -29.12 26.31 -17.46
C LEU A 11 -27.65 26.08 -17.82
N ALA A 12 -26.95 27.19 -18.03
CA ALA A 12 -25.59 27.26 -18.53
C ALA A 12 -24.51 26.89 -17.50
N LEU A 13 -23.41 26.34 -18.02
CA LEU A 13 -22.12 26.18 -17.37
C LEU A 13 -21.62 27.48 -16.73
N LYS A 14 -21.04 27.39 -15.53
CA LYS A 14 -19.98 28.31 -15.09
C LYS A 14 -18.71 27.51 -14.81
N GLN A 15 -17.77 27.62 -15.74
CA GLN A 15 -16.37 27.26 -15.54
C GLN A 15 -15.74 28.29 -14.58
N LEU A 16 -15.06 27.81 -13.55
CA LEU A 16 -14.15 28.62 -12.74
C LEU A 16 -12.73 28.23 -13.09
N THR A 17 -12.14 29.00 -13.99
CA THR A 17 -10.71 29.07 -14.28
C THR A 17 -10.06 29.90 -13.18
N ILE A 18 -9.16 29.29 -12.39
CA ILE A 18 -8.25 30.04 -11.53
C ILE A 18 -6.87 29.94 -12.18
N THR A 19 -6.54 31.00 -12.91
CA THR A 19 -5.21 31.31 -13.43
C THR A 19 -4.54 32.24 -12.42
N THR A 20 -3.44 31.80 -11.81
CA THR A 20 -2.50 32.73 -11.16
C THR A 20 -1.08 32.34 -11.53
N GLN A 21 -0.54 33.10 -12.49
CA GLN A 21 0.86 33.16 -12.86
C GLN A 21 1.57 34.24 -12.03
N ALA A 22 2.88 34.01 -11.88
CA ALA A 22 3.97 34.97 -11.67
C ALA A 22 4.08 35.67 -10.31
N HIS A 23 5.21 35.47 -9.62
CA HIS A 23 6.36 36.36 -9.77
C HIS A 23 7.61 35.81 -9.04
N LEU A 24 8.73 35.73 -9.77
CA LEU A 24 10.09 35.73 -9.24
C LEU A 24 10.49 37.15 -8.82
N PRO A 25 11.42 37.29 -7.87
CA PRO A 25 12.60 38.10 -8.19
C PRO A 25 13.93 37.39 -7.91
N SER A 26 14.92 37.80 -8.69
CA SER A 26 16.30 37.33 -8.78
C SER A 26 17.25 38.02 -7.77
N GLN A 27 18.46 37.44 -7.66
CA GLN A 27 19.78 38.01 -7.25
C GLN A 27 20.05 38.16 -5.73
N ILE A 28 20.96 37.39 -5.07
CA ILE A 28 22.45 37.27 -5.12
C ILE A 28 23.16 38.53 -4.57
N PRO A 29 24.31 38.49 -3.84
CA PRO A 29 24.88 37.54 -2.87
C PRO A 29 25.33 38.26 -1.55
N ASN A 30 25.88 37.52 -0.57
CA ASN A 30 26.96 38.10 0.24
C ASN A 30 27.94 37.04 0.75
N ILE A 31 29.17 37.17 0.27
CA ILE A 31 30.38 36.49 0.72
C ILE A 31 30.93 37.29 1.91
N ARG A 32 31.25 36.62 3.02
CA ARG A 32 32.39 37.02 3.87
C ARG A 32 33.10 35.79 4.45
N LEU A 33 34.36 35.67 4.02
CA LEU A 33 35.46 34.91 4.59
C LEU A 33 35.92 35.54 5.91
N PHE A 34 36.35 34.72 6.87
CA PHE A 34 37.55 34.84 7.74
C PHE A 34 37.71 33.45 8.42
N ALA A 35 38.77 32.65 8.18
CA ALA A 35 40.13 32.74 8.74
C ALA A 35 40.11 32.59 10.29
N SER A 36 40.88 31.77 11.02
CA SER A 36 42.11 30.99 10.80
C SER A 36 42.33 29.98 11.96
N SER A 37 42.97 28.85 11.64
CA SER A 37 44.12 28.20 12.31
C SER A 37 44.11 27.66 13.77
N THR A 38 44.87 26.56 13.91
CA THR A 38 45.56 25.93 15.08
C THR A 38 44.83 24.78 15.76
N ALA A 39 45.47 23.73 16.28
CA ALA A 39 46.72 23.01 15.99
C ALA A 39 46.67 21.72 16.87
N ARG A 40 47.25 20.62 16.39
CA ARG A 40 47.79 19.44 17.12
C ARG A 40 46.99 18.79 18.27
N SER A 41 46.79 17.47 18.17
CA SER A 41 47.69 16.51 18.83
C SER A 41 47.37 15.02 18.51
N PRO A 42 48.36 14.11 18.64
CA PRO A 42 48.32 12.72 18.17
C PRO A 42 47.82 11.74 19.25
N GLN A 43 47.05 10.72 18.86
CA GLN A 43 46.70 9.60 19.72
C GLN A 43 47.73 8.46 19.62
N PRO A 44 48.18 7.89 20.76
CA PRO A 44 49.12 6.76 20.82
C PRO A 44 48.45 5.38 20.65
N PRO A 45 49.24 4.30 20.42
CA PRO A 45 48.75 3.02 19.89
C PRO A 45 48.14 2.11 20.96
N SER A 46 47.02 1.46 20.62
CA SER A 46 46.42 0.41 21.45
C SER A 46 47.11 -0.95 21.21
N ARG A 47 47.74 -1.45 22.27
CA ARG A 47 48.30 -2.80 22.46
C ARG A 47 47.32 -3.91 22.08
N GLN A 48 47.84 -4.89 21.35
CA GLN A 48 47.34 -6.27 21.35
C GLN A 48 47.62 -6.90 22.72
N THR A 49 46.60 -7.45 23.36
CA THR A 49 46.75 -8.49 24.39
C THR A 49 45.75 -9.61 24.10
N GLN A 50 46.32 -10.74 23.71
CA GLN A 50 45.68 -12.03 23.68
C GLN A 50 45.22 -12.41 25.09
N SER A 51 43.96 -12.82 25.24
CA SER A 51 43.53 -13.63 26.37
C SER A 51 42.42 -14.61 25.96
N LYS A 52 42.45 -15.75 26.64
CA LYS A 52 41.97 -17.10 26.30
C LYS A 52 40.48 -17.23 25.92
N PRO A 53 40.13 -18.29 25.16
CA PRO A 53 38.75 -18.62 24.82
C PRO A 53 38.00 -19.16 26.04
N THR A 54 36.94 -18.47 26.45
CA THR A 54 35.91 -19.00 27.34
C THR A 54 34.92 -19.85 26.54
N PRO A 55 34.44 -20.99 27.08
CA PRO A 55 33.45 -21.82 26.41
C PRO A 55 32.12 -21.06 26.34
N ARG A 56 31.73 -20.66 25.13
CA ARG A 56 30.39 -20.17 24.83
C ARG A 56 29.39 -21.29 25.12
N THR A 57 28.68 -21.15 26.23
CA THR A 57 27.38 -21.78 26.42
C THR A 57 26.48 -21.29 25.30
N ASN A 58 26.23 -22.17 24.33
CA ASN A 58 25.26 -21.99 23.27
C ASN A 58 23.88 -21.89 23.92
N PHE A 59 23.46 -20.67 24.25
CA PHE A 59 22.05 -20.36 24.30
C PHE A 59 21.56 -20.50 22.86
N THR A 60 21.05 -21.69 22.54
CA THR A 60 20.19 -21.96 21.41
C THR A 60 19.03 -20.98 21.53
N GLN A 61 19.17 -19.82 20.92
CA GLN A 61 18.05 -18.93 20.65
C GLN A 61 17.08 -19.78 19.85
N ASN A 62 16.02 -20.22 20.53
CA ASN A 62 14.79 -20.67 19.90
C ASN A 62 14.33 -19.54 18.98
N LYS A 63 14.86 -19.54 17.75
CA LYS A 63 14.33 -18.77 16.64
C LYS A 63 12.94 -19.34 16.43
N LYS A 64 11.94 -18.68 17.02
CA LYS A 64 10.54 -18.82 16.61
C LYS A 64 10.55 -18.89 15.08
N PRO A 65 9.88 -19.87 14.46
CA PRO A 65 9.86 -19.97 13.01
C PRO A 65 9.38 -18.63 12.47
N ILE A 66 10.29 -17.87 11.86
CA ILE A 66 9.94 -16.67 11.12
C ILE A 66 8.86 -17.14 10.15
N LEU A 67 7.67 -16.54 10.21
CA LEU A 67 6.59 -16.75 9.26
C LEU A 67 7.13 -16.36 7.87
N ARG A 68 7.85 -17.28 7.21
CA ARG A 68 8.63 -17.00 5.99
C ARG A 68 7.73 -16.58 4.82
N ASP A 69 6.42 -16.77 4.97
CA ASP A 69 5.43 -16.53 3.93
C ASP A 69 4.58 -15.27 4.15
N THR A 70 4.72 -14.61 5.30
CA THR A 70 4.10 -13.29 5.53
C THR A 70 5.06 -12.18 5.15
N ILE A 71 4.62 -11.29 4.25
CA ILE A 71 5.40 -10.11 3.87
C ILE A 71 5.29 -9.04 4.96
N ARG A 72 6.41 -8.42 5.34
CA ARG A 72 6.42 -7.24 6.21
C ARG A 72 5.75 -6.07 5.48
N ARG A 73 4.57 -5.68 5.94
CA ARG A 73 3.71 -4.70 5.27
C ARG A 73 4.04 -3.26 5.66
N PHE A 74 3.64 -2.34 4.80
CA PHE A 74 3.69 -0.91 5.07
C PHE A 74 2.67 -0.54 6.16
N ILE A 75 3.15 0.04 7.25
CA ILE A 75 2.34 0.58 8.34
C ILE A 75 2.71 2.07 8.46
N PRO A 76 1.75 3.00 8.29
CA PRO A 76 1.98 4.44 8.49
C PRO A 76 2.48 4.73 9.90
N GLU A 77 3.28 5.79 10.06
CA GLU A 77 3.85 6.18 11.38
C GLU A 77 2.78 6.37 12.45
N GLU A 78 1.63 6.95 12.07
CA GLU A 78 0.51 7.18 12.95
C GLU A 78 -0.08 5.87 13.50
N ALA A 79 0.05 4.79 12.71
CA ALA A 79 -0.51 3.50 13.04
C ALA A 79 0.45 2.53 13.74
N LYS A 80 1.75 2.79 13.69
CA LYS A 80 2.76 1.90 14.30
C LYS A 80 2.55 1.68 15.80
N LYS A 81 2.00 2.67 16.50
CA LYS A 81 1.81 2.62 17.97
C LYS A 81 0.82 1.56 18.43
N PHE A 82 -0.10 1.17 17.56
CA PHE A 82 -1.16 0.21 17.85
C PHE A 82 -1.14 -0.99 16.88
N VAL A 83 -0.07 -1.17 16.10
CA VAL A 83 0.16 -2.41 15.33
C VAL A 83 1.33 -3.15 15.94
N ARG A 84 1.08 -4.40 16.34
CA ARG A 84 2.11 -5.28 16.93
C ARG A 84 3.15 -5.68 15.87
N PRO A 85 4.35 -6.14 16.29
CA PRO A 85 5.39 -6.58 15.37
C PRO A 85 4.99 -7.72 14.42
N ASP A 86 3.98 -8.51 14.79
CA ASP A 86 3.38 -9.58 13.98
C ASP A 86 2.38 -9.06 12.92
N GLY A 87 2.10 -7.75 12.90
CA GLY A 87 1.13 -7.11 12.00
C GLY A 87 -0.29 -7.04 12.55
N THR A 88 -0.53 -7.54 13.77
CA THR A 88 -1.84 -7.52 14.42
C THR A 88 -2.21 -6.11 14.85
N LEU A 89 -3.39 -5.64 14.43
CA LEU A 89 -3.94 -4.37 14.86
C LEU A 89 -4.52 -4.50 16.28
N CYS A 90 -3.97 -3.74 17.23
CA CYS A 90 -4.61 -3.49 18.52
C CYS A 90 -5.74 -2.48 18.28
N THR A 91 -6.99 -2.89 18.50
CA THR A 91 -8.18 -2.05 18.35
C THR A 91 -9.21 -2.38 19.44
N THR A 92 -10.36 -1.70 19.46
CA THR A 92 -11.44 -2.02 20.40
C THR A 92 -12.04 -3.41 20.12
N PRO A 93 -12.48 -4.16 21.14
CA PRO A 93 -13.10 -5.48 20.95
C PRO A 93 -14.31 -5.46 20.01
N GLU A 94 -15.10 -4.40 20.07
CA GLU A 94 -16.25 -4.16 19.19
C GLU A 94 -15.83 -4.07 17.72
N THR A 95 -14.80 -3.25 17.43
CA THR A 95 -14.29 -3.08 16.06
C THR A 95 -13.72 -4.37 15.51
N ALA A 96 -12.93 -5.09 16.31
CA ALA A 96 -12.39 -6.39 15.92
C ALA A 96 -13.50 -7.39 15.61
N SER A 97 -14.53 -7.47 16.47
CA SER A 97 -15.65 -8.40 16.30
C SER A 97 -16.45 -8.11 15.03
N VAL A 98 -16.78 -6.84 14.77
CA VAL A 98 -17.51 -6.45 13.56
C VAL A 98 -16.73 -6.79 12.29
N PHE A 99 -15.42 -6.53 12.26
CA PHE A 99 -14.63 -6.88 11.09
C PHE A 99 -14.58 -8.39 10.86
N LEU A 100 -14.35 -9.18 11.91
CA LEU A 100 -14.32 -10.63 11.80
C LEU A 100 -15.64 -11.21 11.30
N GLN A 101 -16.78 -10.73 11.83
CA GLN A 101 -18.13 -11.14 11.39
C GLN A 101 -18.37 -10.90 9.90
N HIS A 102 -17.81 -9.83 9.34
CA HIS A 102 -17.96 -9.48 7.92
C HIS A 102 -16.80 -9.97 7.04
N ASN A 103 -16.02 -10.95 7.51
CA ASN A 103 -14.84 -11.48 6.84
C ASN A 103 -13.80 -10.42 6.42
N ILE A 104 -13.76 -9.33 7.17
CA ILE A 104 -12.75 -8.29 7.08
C ILE A 104 -11.66 -8.61 8.11
N GLU A 105 -10.44 -8.64 7.64
CA GLU A 105 -9.26 -8.84 8.43
C GLU A 105 -8.82 -7.48 9.00
N PRO A 106 -8.93 -7.29 10.33
CA PRO A 106 -8.50 -6.04 10.97
C PRO A 106 -6.98 -5.92 11.00
N ASP A 107 -6.30 -7.06 10.93
CA ASP A 107 -4.85 -7.15 10.93
C ASP A 107 -4.27 -7.13 9.52
N ASN A 108 -2.99 -6.82 9.49
CA ASN A 108 -2.17 -6.92 8.31
C ASN A 108 -1.45 -8.28 8.26
N GLY A 109 -2.03 -9.36 8.81
CA GLY A 109 -1.30 -10.59 9.11
C GLY A 109 -1.51 -11.75 8.14
N ALA A 110 -2.70 -11.89 7.55
CA ALA A 110 -3.08 -13.12 6.85
C ALA A 110 -2.77 -13.14 5.35
N ALA A 111 -2.75 -12.01 4.63
CA ALA A 111 -2.17 -11.97 3.27
C ALA A 111 -0.78 -12.59 3.21
N ARG A 112 -0.64 -13.58 2.33
CA ARG A 112 0.58 -14.33 2.05
C ARG A 112 1.26 -13.77 0.81
N ARG A 113 2.56 -14.01 0.69
CA ARG A 113 3.30 -13.66 -0.52
C ARG A 113 2.67 -14.32 -1.74
N PHE A 114 2.41 -13.52 -2.77
CA PHE A 114 1.74 -13.99 -3.97
C PHE A 114 2.77 -14.18 -5.10
N THR A 115 3.38 -15.37 -5.13
CA THR A 115 4.33 -15.79 -6.17
C THR A 115 3.73 -16.83 -7.10
N ALA A 116 2.73 -16.43 -7.88
CA ALA A 116 2.04 -17.30 -8.84
C ALA A 116 2.79 -17.46 -10.19
N GLY A 117 4.06 -17.86 -10.14
CA GLY A 117 4.87 -18.20 -11.32
C GLY A 117 5.84 -17.11 -11.82
N PRO A 118 6.60 -17.39 -12.90
CA PRO A 118 7.70 -16.53 -13.35
C PRO A 118 7.25 -15.14 -13.82
N ALA A 119 6.09 -15.04 -14.47
CA ALA A 119 5.60 -13.77 -15.01
C ALA A 119 5.40 -12.71 -13.91
N ILE A 120 4.67 -13.06 -12.84
CA ILE A 120 4.45 -12.15 -11.70
C ILE A 120 5.74 -11.87 -10.94
N GLN A 121 6.65 -12.84 -10.84
CA GLN A 121 7.95 -12.63 -10.19
C GLN A 121 8.82 -11.65 -10.98
N ASN A 122 8.90 -11.81 -12.30
CA ASN A 122 9.63 -10.91 -13.20
C ASN A 122 9.04 -9.50 -13.19
N ALA A 123 7.70 -9.40 -13.23
CA ALA A 123 7.00 -8.13 -13.07
C ALA A 123 7.30 -7.49 -11.70
N CYS A 124 7.20 -8.23 -10.60
CA CYS A 124 7.55 -7.70 -9.27
C CYS A 124 9.00 -7.20 -9.22
N LYS A 125 9.95 -7.94 -9.80
CA LYS A 125 11.35 -7.54 -9.86
C LYS A 125 11.56 -6.26 -10.69
N ALA A 126 10.96 -6.16 -11.87
CA ALA A 126 11.10 -5.01 -12.75
C ALA A 126 10.60 -3.71 -12.12
N TYR A 127 9.45 -3.77 -11.43
CA TYR A 127 8.80 -2.61 -10.80
C TYR A 127 9.23 -2.38 -9.35
N HIS A 128 10.21 -3.17 -8.87
CA HIS A 128 10.68 -3.14 -7.49
C HIS A 128 9.52 -3.22 -6.48
N ALA A 129 8.67 -4.21 -6.70
CA ALA A 129 7.40 -4.41 -6.00
C ALA A 129 7.36 -5.78 -5.32
N VAL A 130 6.49 -5.90 -4.33
CA VAL A 130 6.09 -7.18 -3.73
C VAL A 130 4.58 -7.27 -3.74
N THR A 131 4.07 -8.44 -4.11
CA THR A 131 2.64 -8.78 -4.17
C THR A 131 2.26 -9.73 -3.05
N ALA A 132 1.11 -9.49 -2.43
CA ALA A 132 0.48 -10.36 -1.46
C ALA A 132 -0.98 -10.60 -1.83
N PHE A 133 -1.53 -11.74 -1.42
CA PHE A 133 -2.94 -12.05 -1.56
C PHE A 133 -3.50 -12.59 -0.23
N SER A 134 -4.68 -12.11 0.15
CA SER A 134 -5.51 -12.72 1.20
C SER A 134 -6.88 -13.06 0.62
N PRO A 135 -7.46 -14.23 0.94
CA PRO A 135 -8.86 -14.51 0.62
C PRO A 135 -9.85 -13.66 1.45
N ARG A 136 -9.36 -12.94 2.47
CA ARG A 136 -10.14 -12.00 3.27
C ARG A 136 -9.93 -10.56 2.79
N HIS A 137 -10.90 -9.72 3.10
CA HIS A 137 -10.82 -8.29 2.84
C HIS A 137 -9.94 -7.61 3.88
N ILE A 138 -8.91 -6.84 3.48
CA ILE A 138 -7.96 -6.22 4.40
C ILE A 138 -8.18 -4.70 4.40
N ILE A 139 -8.14 -4.10 5.59
CA ILE A 139 -8.26 -2.66 5.78
C ILE A 139 -7.04 -1.95 5.17
N HIS A 140 -7.27 -0.82 4.48
CA HIS A 140 -6.17 -0.05 3.91
C HIS A 140 -5.25 0.50 5.02
N PRO A 141 -3.91 0.42 4.91
CA PRO A 141 -2.99 0.82 5.98
C PRO A 141 -3.19 2.24 6.52
N HIS A 142 -3.45 3.19 5.62
CA HIS A 142 -3.73 4.59 6.00
C HIS A 142 -5.04 4.80 6.78
N ASP A 143 -5.97 3.84 6.75
CA ASP A 143 -7.20 3.91 7.53
C ASP A 143 -7.04 3.28 8.94
N LEU A 144 -5.94 2.57 9.22
CA LEU A 144 -5.72 1.90 10.51
C LEU A 144 -5.71 2.88 11.68
N ARG A 145 -5.28 4.14 11.47
CA ARG A 145 -5.34 5.25 12.45
C ARG A 145 -6.72 5.57 12.98
N PHE A 146 -7.78 5.16 12.29
CA PHE A 146 -9.15 5.37 12.75
C PHE A 146 -9.65 4.25 13.66
N PHE A 147 -8.84 3.23 13.91
CA PHE A 147 -9.20 2.05 14.71
C PHE A 147 -8.25 1.90 15.91
N ASP A 148 -7.88 3.02 16.52
CA ASP A 148 -7.09 3.09 17.76
C ASP A 148 -7.76 2.30 18.90
N PRO A 149 -7.00 1.60 19.77
CA PRO A 149 -7.54 0.91 20.93
C PRO A 149 -8.32 1.80 21.94
N ARG A 150 -8.08 3.11 21.96
CA ARG A 150 -8.81 4.10 22.76
C ARG A 150 -10.10 4.59 22.09
N GLY A 151 -10.35 4.14 20.85
CA GLY A 151 -11.44 4.62 20.02
C GLY A 151 -11.07 5.87 19.23
N HIS A 152 -11.83 6.13 18.18
CA HIS A 152 -11.67 7.30 17.33
C HIS A 152 -13.06 7.82 16.92
N PRO A 153 -13.32 9.15 16.91
CA PRO A 153 -14.64 9.69 16.55
C PRO A 153 -15.15 9.23 15.19
N LEU A 154 -14.25 9.10 14.22
CA LEU A 154 -14.56 8.61 12.87
C LEU A 154 -14.57 7.07 12.71
N ALA A 155 -14.35 6.29 13.78
CA ALA A 155 -14.25 4.82 13.68
C ALA A 155 -15.55 4.21 13.13
N ALA A 156 -16.71 4.66 13.63
CA ALA A 156 -18.01 4.16 13.18
C ALA A 156 -18.25 4.43 11.69
N ALA A 157 -18.02 5.67 11.23
CA ALA A 157 -18.16 6.03 9.83
C ALA A 157 -17.18 5.25 8.91
N ARG A 158 -15.95 5.00 9.39
CA ARG A 158 -14.96 4.19 8.64
C ARG A 158 -15.35 2.73 8.61
N ARG A 159 -15.88 2.19 9.71
CA ARG A 159 -16.39 0.82 9.80
C ARG A 159 -17.51 0.61 8.78
N GLU A 160 -18.52 1.48 8.79
CA GLU A 160 -19.65 1.43 7.85
C GLU A 160 -19.19 1.44 6.39
N LYS A 161 -18.23 2.31 6.06
CA LYS A 161 -17.62 2.33 4.72
C LYS A 161 -17.04 0.97 4.32
N TYR A 162 -16.29 0.31 5.21
CA TYR A 162 -15.69 -0.99 4.92
C TYR A 162 -16.74 -2.11 4.84
N LEU A 163 -17.80 -2.05 5.65
CA LEU A 163 -18.92 -2.98 5.60
C LEU A 163 -19.67 -2.89 4.28
N ARG A 164 -19.98 -1.68 3.81
CA ARG A 164 -20.59 -1.47 2.50
C ARG A 164 -19.68 -2.01 1.39
N LYS A 165 -18.40 -1.65 1.46
CA LYS A 165 -17.40 -2.06 0.47
C LYS A 165 -17.23 -3.59 0.40
N SER A 166 -17.31 -4.32 1.51
CA SER A 166 -17.13 -5.79 1.49
C SER A 166 -18.31 -6.53 0.85
N ARG A 167 -19.48 -5.90 0.83
CA ARG A 167 -20.69 -6.40 0.15
C ARG A 167 -20.65 -6.10 -1.34
N GLU A 168 -20.22 -4.90 -1.72
CA GLU A 168 -20.23 -4.42 -3.11
C GLU A 168 -19.02 -4.88 -3.94
N GLU A 169 -17.84 -4.99 -3.32
CA GLU A 169 -16.59 -5.28 -4.03
C GLU A 169 -15.99 -6.61 -3.53
N PRO A 170 -16.08 -7.71 -4.30
CA PRO A 170 -15.48 -8.98 -3.89
C PRO A 170 -13.95 -8.95 -3.93
N LEU A 171 -13.35 -8.24 -4.90
CA LEU A 171 -11.90 -8.09 -5.01
C LEU A 171 -11.44 -6.68 -4.68
N TRP A 172 -10.60 -6.55 -3.65
CA TRP A 172 -9.95 -5.30 -3.29
C TRP A 172 -8.53 -5.27 -3.82
N ILE A 173 -8.22 -4.28 -4.66
CA ILE A 173 -6.86 -4.03 -5.14
C ILE A 173 -6.31 -2.79 -4.44
N MET A 174 -5.24 -2.98 -3.69
CA MET A 174 -4.52 -1.92 -3.00
C MET A 174 -3.06 -1.88 -3.47
N VAL A 175 -2.61 -0.67 -3.82
CA VAL A 175 -1.23 -0.40 -4.20
C VAL A 175 -0.70 0.63 -3.22
N THR A 176 0.31 0.24 -2.47
CA THR A 176 0.99 1.09 -1.48
C THR A 176 2.43 1.29 -1.93
N SER A 177 3.09 2.30 -1.37
CA SER A 177 4.49 2.56 -1.66
C SER A 177 5.26 2.80 -0.38
N ALA A 178 6.34 2.05 -0.19
CA ALA A 178 7.41 2.36 0.71
C ALA A 178 8.49 3.16 -0.05
N GLY A 179 9.11 4.15 0.59
CA GLY A 179 10.23 4.90 0.01
C GLY A 179 10.04 6.41 -0.08
N ALA A 180 11.17 7.09 -0.28
CA ALA A 180 11.27 8.54 -0.38
C ALA A 180 10.98 9.01 -1.81
N ALA A 181 9.70 9.14 -2.14
CA ALA A 181 9.24 9.78 -3.37
C ALA A 181 8.17 10.82 -3.05
N SER A 182 8.03 11.82 -3.92
CA SER A 182 6.99 12.83 -3.75
C SER A 182 5.60 12.19 -3.73
N THR A 183 4.68 12.79 -2.96
CA THR A 183 3.30 12.29 -2.86
C THR A 183 2.63 12.19 -4.22
N VAL A 184 2.87 13.13 -5.11
CA VAL A 184 2.32 13.14 -6.48
C VAL A 184 2.75 11.89 -7.25
N VAL A 185 4.05 11.58 -7.28
CA VAL A 185 4.57 10.39 -7.97
C VAL A 185 3.98 9.11 -7.37
N ARG A 186 3.94 9.00 -6.03
CA ARG A 186 3.35 7.84 -5.36
C ARG A 186 1.90 7.62 -5.77
N VAL A 187 1.07 8.66 -5.64
CA VAL A 187 -0.37 8.57 -5.93
C VAL A 187 -0.61 8.29 -7.42
N GLN A 188 0.11 8.96 -8.32
CA GLN A 188 -0.05 8.76 -9.76
C GLN A 188 0.35 7.34 -10.18
N THR A 189 1.49 6.83 -9.71
CA THR A 189 1.95 5.47 -10.00
C THR A 189 0.98 4.42 -9.43
N GLN A 190 0.54 4.59 -8.18
CA GLN A 190 -0.42 3.68 -7.55
C GLN A 190 -1.74 3.62 -8.32
N ARG A 191 -2.30 4.78 -8.69
CA ARG A 191 -3.54 4.85 -9.48
C ARG A 191 -3.37 4.20 -10.85
N ARG A 192 -2.29 4.52 -11.56
CA ARG A 192 -2.01 3.97 -12.89
C ARG A 192 -1.92 2.45 -12.88
N LEU A 193 -1.16 1.87 -11.94
CA LEU A 193 -1.03 0.42 -11.82
C LEU A 193 -2.34 -0.24 -11.38
N LYS A 194 -3.04 0.34 -10.40
CA LYS A 194 -4.33 -0.17 -9.93
C LYS A 194 -5.34 -0.22 -11.08
N SER A 195 -5.51 0.89 -11.81
CA SER A 195 -6.43 0.97 -12.95
C SER A 195 -6.08 -0.03 -14.04
N ALA A 196 -4.79 -0.22 -14.35
CA ALA A 196 -4.36 -1.20 -15.34
C ALA A 196 -4.70 -2.63 -14.91
N ILE A 197 -4.54 -2.99 -13.62
CA ILE A 197 -4.92 -4.33 -13.14
C ILE A 197 -6.43 -4.56 -13.32
N TYR A 198 -7.28 -3.59 -13.00
CA TYR A 198 -8.72 -3.72 -13.22
C TYR A 198 -9.07 -3.90 -14.70
N ARG A 199 -8.45 -3.14 -15.60
CA ARG A 199 -8.64 -3.30 -17.05
C ARG A 199 -8.24 -4.69 -17.53
N CYS A 200 -7.07 -5.19 -17.13
CA CYS A 200 -6.65 -6.54 -17.50
C CYS A 200 -7.56 -7.63 -16.90
N LEU A 201 -8.19 -7.40 -15.74
CA LEU A 201 -9.19 -8.32 -15.19
C LEU A 201 -10.48 -8.29 -16.01
N GLU A 202 -10.92 -7.11 -16.43
CA GLU A 202 -12.07 -6.93 -17.32
C GLU A 202 -11.85 -7.63 -18.67
N ASP A 203 -10.68 -7.44 -19.30
CA ASP A 203 -10.30 -8.14 -20.54
C ASP A 203 -10.29 -9.67 -20.38
N LEU A 204 -10.08 -10.17 -19.16
CA LEU A 204 -10.13 -11.58 -18.83
C LEU A 204 -11.53 -12.11 -18.46
N GLY A 205 -12.57 -11.27 -18.58
CA GLY A 205 -13.96 -11.59 -18.24
C GLY A 205 -14.24 -11.61 -16.73
N LEU A 206 -13.44 -10.89 -15.94
CA LEU A 206 -13.56 -10.79 -14.48
C LEU A 206 -13.62 -9.32 -14.01
N PRO A 207 -14.52 -8.46 -14.54
CA PRO A 207 -14.66 -7.08 -14.08
C PRO A 207 -14.85 -7.03 -12.55
N ASN A 208 -14.02 -6.23 -11.87
CA ASN A 208 -13.98 -6.15 -10.39
C ASN A 208 -13.81 -7.49 -9.67
N GLY A 209 -13.23 -8.49 -10.35
CA GLY A 209 -13.05 -9.84 -9.82
C GLY A 209 -14.28 -10.74 -9.96
N ILE A 210 -15.34 -10.35 -10.65
CA ILE A 210 -16.54 -11.17 -10.89
C ILE A 210 -16.64 -11.51 -12.37
N GLY A 211 -16.82 -12.79 -12.69
CA GLY A 211 -17.14 -13.28 -14.03
C GLY A 211 -18.36 -14.19 -14.01
N GLU A 212 -18.72 -14.74 -15.16
CA GLU A 212 -19.98 -15.46 -15.36
C GLU A 212 -20.20 -16.64 -14.40
N HIS A 213 -19.15 -17.41 -14.11
CA HIS A 213 -19.22 -18.60 -13.24
C HIS A 213 -18.17 -18.60 -12.14
N LYS A 214 -17.35 -17.55 -12.05
CA LYS A 214 -16.22 -17.49 -11.12
C LYS A 214 -16.09 -16.10 -10.51
N GLU A 215 -15.70 -16.03 -9.26
CA GLU A 215 -15.26 -14.80 -8.61
C GLU A 215 -13.84 -14.95 -8.06
N ILE A 216 -13.16 -13.83 -7.87
CA ILE A 216 -11.96 -13.70 -7.04
C ILE A 216 -12.39 -12.85 -5.84
N ARG A 217 -12.33 -13.44 -4.64
CA ARG A 217 -12.71 -12.74 -3.40
C ARG A 217 -11.50 -12.53 -2.50
N GLY A 218 -11.42 -11.33 -1.93
CA GLY A 218 -10.40 -10.95 -0.95
C GLY A 218 -9.60 -9.73 -1.38
N THR A 219 -8.32 -9.70 -1.03
CA THR A 219 -7.46 -8.53 -1.24
C THR A 219 -6.15 -8.88 -1.92
N VAL A 220 -5.84 -8.14 -2.98
CA VAL A 220 -4.52 -8.10 -3.59
C VAL A 220 -3.82 -6.84 -3.12
N TRP A 221 -2.65 -7.03 -2.51
CA TRP A 221 -1.84 -5.95 -1.98
C TRP A 221 -0.51 -5.90 -2.71
N VAL A 222 -0.28 -4.82 -3.43
CA VAL A 222 0.99 -4.47 -4.05
C VAL A 222 1.73 -3.45 -3.19
N THR A 223 2.97 -3.72 -2.83
CA THR A 223 3.87 -2.76 -2.16
C THR A 223 5.01 -2.41 -3.10
N LEU A 224 5.07 -1.14 -3.54
CA LEU A 224 6.17 -0.60 -4.33
C LEU A 224 7.27 -0.09 -3.41
N TYR A 225 8.51 -0.54 -3.59
CA TYR A 225 9.65 -0.03 -2.82
C TYR A 225 10.42 1.06 -3.57
N ASP A 226 10.20 1.19 -4.88
CA ASP A 226 10.71 2.30 -5.69
C ASP A 226 9.62 2.82 -6.64
N PRO A 227 8.74 3.73 -6.18
CA PRO A 227 7.66 4.28 -6.99
C PRO A 227 8.16 5.20 -8.12
N VAL A 228 9.40 5.71 -8.06
CA VAL A 228 10.00 6.54 -9.11
C VAL A 228 10.46 5.65 -10.28
N LYS A 229 11.05 4.50 -9.99
CA LYS A 229 11.37 3.51 -11.03
C LYS A 229 10.10 2.94 -11.65
N ALA A 230 9.12 2.56 -10.82
CA ALA A 230 7.85 2.02 -11.31
C ALA A 230 7.07 3.02 -12.18
N SER A 231 7.18 4.34 -11.94
CA SER A 231 6.49 5.36 -12.75
C SER A 231 6.99 5.43 -14.20
N LYS A 232 8.26 5.07 -14.44
CA LYS A 232 8.91 5.12 -15.76
C LYS A 232 8.56 3.94 -16.66
N LEU A 233 8.01 2.87 -16.09
CA LEU A 233 7.64 1.65 -16.83
C LEU A 233 6.17 1.72 -17.29
N PRO A 234 5.79 1.10 -18.42
CA PRO A 234 4.39 0.96 -18.82
C PRO A 234 3.63 0.13 -17.77
N PRO A 235 2.36 0.39 -17.42
CA PRO A 235 1.66 -0.38 -16.39
C PRO A 235 1.17 -1.77 -16.87
N GLU A 236 1.00 -1.98 -18.17
CA GLU A 236 0.33 -3.15 -18.76
C GLU A 236 1.04 -4.49 -18.46
N PRO A 237 2.38 -4.64 -18.63
CA PRO A 237 3.04 -5.91 -18.36
C PRO A 237 2.92 -6.36 -16.90
N PHE A 238 2.93 -5.39 -15.97
CA PHE A 238 2.71 -5.65 -14.55
C PHE A 238 1.27 -6.07 -14.26
N ALA A 239 0.32 -5.32 -14.82
CA ALA A 239 -1.10 -5.56 -14.64
C ALA A 239 -1.54 -6.92 -15.19
N GLU A 240 -1.10 -7.27 -16.39
CA GLU A 240 -1.40 -8.53 -17.05
C GLU A 240 -0.86 -9.72 -16.24
N ALA A 241 0.39 -9.64 -15.78
CA ALA A 241 1.00 -10.68 -14.97
C ALA A 241 0.23 -10.93 -13.66
N ILE A 242 -0.26 -9.87 -13.01
CA ILE A 242 -1.10 -9.99 -11.81
C ILE A 242 -2.47 -10.54 -12.15
N ALA A 243 -3.16 -10.00 -13.16
CA ALA A 243 -4.52 -10.42 -13.51
C ALA A 243 -4.58 -11.90 -13.91
N ARG A 244 -3.64 -12.36 -14.74
CA ARG A 244 -3.51 -13.79 -15.10
C ARG A 244 -3.20 -14.68 -13.88
N ALA A 245 -2.32 -14.21 -12.99
CA ALA A 245 -2.02 -14.91 -11.74
C ALA A 245 -3.26 -15.05 -10.85
N LEU A 246 -4.05 -13.99 -10.71
CA LEU A 246 -5.28 -14.02 -9.92
C LEU A 246 -6.33 -14.96 -10.51
N LYS A 247 -6.57 -14.86 -11.82
CA LYS A 247 -7.52 -15.75 -12.52
C LYS A 247 -7.12 -17.22 -12.37
N SER A 248 -5.83 -17.54 -12.42
CA SER A 248 -5.35 -18.93 -12.35
C SER A 248 -5.30 -19.52 -10.94
N ARG A 249 -5.04 -18.71 -9.91
CA ARG A 249 -4.80 -19.21 -8.54
C ARG A 249 -5.86 -18.84 -7.51
N CYS A 250 -6.67 -17.82 -7.80
CA CYS A 250 -7.59 -17.24 -6.82
C CYS A 250 -9.05 -17.23 -7.30
N ALA A 251 -9.32 -17.54 -8.57
CA ALA A 251 -10.69 -17.66 -9.06
C ALA A 251 -11.35 -18.93 -8.51
N GLN A 252 -12.51 -18.76 -7.90
CA GLN A 252 -13.35 -19.80 -7.31
C GLN A 252 -14.75 -19.73 -7.91
N PRO A 253 -15.58 -20.80 -7.81
CA PRO A 253 -16.99 -20.73 -8.22
C PRO A 253 -17.72 -19.57 -7.54
N LEU A 254 -18.66 -18.96 -8.26
CA LEU A 254 -19.51 -17.89 -7.73
C LEU A 254 -20.31 -18.41 -6.52
N ARG A 255 -20.41 -17.61 -5.46
CA ARG A 255 -21.15 -17.93 -4.23
C ARG A 255 -22.56 -17.38 -4.26
#